data_AF-A0A3D0X769-F1
#
_entry.id   AF-A0A3D0X769-F1
#
_cell.length_a   1.000
_cell.length_b   1.000
_cell.length_c   1.000
_cell.angle_alpha   90.00
_cell.angle_beta   90.00
_cell.angle_gamma   90.00
#
_symmetry.space_group_name_H-M   'P 1'
#
loop_
_entity.id
_entity.type
_entity.pdbx_description
1 polymer ?
#
loop_
_entity_poly.entity_id
_entity_poly.type
_entity_poly.pdbx_seq_one_letter_code
_entity_poly.pdbx_strand_id
1 'polypeptide(L)'
;MKRKFAGLLIACAFALSPQVSNASSMELPQDTYYWVQSTSRVSYYFNMKDMHYGVDDKGIIDMNTLFVTTISTYDNLQIDDVVSKRRWKELPLDGYEDLVGSVGYLTFNLAEGTVNVTKHIDVNSQMEPLDEDTSGRLIKLDSLSDKNVEGIFFRGILEYASSNTEKIIANTNGELSKEDLQKLEKAKKEAEEAEKKAEKERKKAEKEKKKAEKNNKDNNDSKDSK
;
A
#
# COMPACT_ATOMS: atom_id res chain seq x y z
N MET A 1 -49.58 2.23 -40.28
CA MET A 1 -49.86 0.92 -39.67
C MET A 1 -48.93 0.70 -38.48
N LYS A 2 -49.54 0.52 -37.29
CA LYS A 2 -49.21 -0.46 -36.24
C LYS A 2 -47.73 -0.63 -35.80
N ARG A 3 -47.44 -0.15 -34.57
CA ARG A 3 -46.75 -0.81 -33.42
C ARG A 3 -45.43 -1.58 -33.74
N LYS A 4 -44.34 -1.42 -32.99
CA LYS A 4 -44.21 -1.76 -31.56
C LYS A 4 -42.94 -1.17 -30.96
N PHE A 5 -43.06 -0.73 -29.71
CA PHE A 5 -41.99 -0.55 -28.74
C PHE A 5 -41.12 -1.81 -28.64
N ALA A 6 -39.79 -1.64 -28.67
CA ALA A 6 -38.84 -2.62 -28.17
C ALA A 6 -37.85 -1.86 -27.27
N GLY A 7 -38.10 -1.93 -25.96
CA GLY A 7 -37.20 -1.42 -24.95
C GLY A 7 -35.92 -2.25 -24.95
N LEU A 8 -34.78 -1.59 -25.07
CA LEU A 8 -33.48 -2.19 -24.84
C LEU A 8 -33.18 -2.06 -23.34
N LEU A 9 -33.49 -3.11 -22.59
CA LEU A 9 -32.96 -3.32 -21.25
C LEU A 9 -31.44 -3.48 -21.37
N ILE A 10 -30.69 -2.44 -21.03
CA ILE A 10 -29.25 -2.56 -20.78
C ILE A 10 -29.13 -3.25 -19.43
N ALA A 11 -28.88 -4.56 -19.47
CA ALA A 11 -28.48 -5.32 -18.30
C ALA A 11 -27.15 -4.75 -17.80
N CYS A 12 -27.19 -4.10 -16.63
CA CYS A 12 -26.01 -3.86 -15.82
C CYS A 12 -25.43 -5.23 -15.45
N ALA A 13 -24.45 -5.69 -16.23
CA ALA A 13 -23.57 -6.76 -15.81
C ALA A 13 -22.77 -6.23 -14.61
N PHE A 14 -23.28 -6.50 -13.41
CA PHE A 14 -22.43 -6.51 -12.22
C PHE A 14 -21.29 -7.46 -12.54
N ALA A 15 -20.08 -6.92 -12.65
CA ALA A 15 -18.88 -7.72 -12.63
C ALA A 15 -18.91 -8.48 -11.30
N LEU A 16 -19.22 -9.77 -11.34
CA LEU A 16 -18.86 -10.67 -10.26
C LEU A 16 -17.33 -10.66 -10.24
N SER A 17 -16.77 -9.92 -9.29
CA SER A 17 -15.40 -10.13 -8.85
C SER A 17 -15.26 -11.63 -8.55
N PRO A 18 -14.23 -12.32 -9.07
CA PRO A 18 -13.98 -13.70 -8.69
C PRO A 18 -13.86 -13.73 -7.16
N GLN A 19 -14.72 -14.52 -6.51
CA GLN A 19 -14.53 -14.84 -5.11
C GLN A 19 -13.19 -15.56 -5.02
N VAL A 20 -12.19 -14.84 -4.53
CA VAL A 20 -10.94 -15.45 -4.09
C VAL A 20 -11.31 -16.46 -3.03
N SER A 21 -11.08 -17.73 -3.34
CA SER A 21 -11.28 -18.83 -2.41
C SER A 21 -10.53 -18.51 -1.12
N ASN A 22 -11.25 -18.42 -0.02
CA ASN A 22 -10.67 -18.23 1.31
C ASN A 22 -9.82 -19.47 1.66
N ALA A 23 -8.52 -19.43 1.33
CA ALA A 23 -7.52 -20.01 2.21
C ALA A 23 -7.67 -19.32 3.57
N SER A 24 -7.38 -19.99 4.69
CA SER A 24 -7.44 -19.39 6.03
C SER A 24 -6.55 -18.14 6.11
N SER A 25 -7.08 -17.02 5.66
CA SER A 25 -6.47 -15.71 5.77
C SER A 25 -6.80 -15.23 7.16
N MET A 26 -5.80 -15.16 8.01
CA MET A 26 -5.89 -14.39 9.25
C MET A 26 -6.50 -13.03 8.91
N GLU A 27 -7.68 -12.74 9.47
CA GLU A 27 -8.35 -11.47 9.24
C GLU A 27 -7.65 -10.40 10.09
N LEU A 28 -6.89 -9.53 9.43
CA LEU A 28 -6.18 -8.45 10.10
C LEU A 28 -7.09 -7.23 10.29
N PRO A 29 -7.10 -6.58 11.47
CA PRO A 29 -7.86 -5.36 11.69
C PRO A 29 -7.45 -4.25 10.72
N GLN A 30 -8.38 -3.83 9.85
CA GLN A 30 -8.13 -2.83 8.80
C GLN A 30 -7.79 -1.43 9.35
N ASP A 31 -8.15 -1.14 10.60
CA ASP A 31 -7.80 0.11 11.27
C ASP A 31 -6.32 0.15 11.71
N THR A 32 -5.65 -1.00 11.70
CA THR A 32 -4.28 -1.18 12.18
C THR A 32 -3.35 -1.57 11.03
N TYR A 33 -3.79 -2.46 10.15
CA TYR A 33 -2.99 -2.96 9.04
C TYR A 33 -3.50 -2.46 7.69
N TYR A 34 -2.56 -1.97 6.88
CA TYR A 34 -2.82 -1.57 5.51
C TYR A 34 -2.35 -2.67 4.55
N TRP A 35 -3.24 -3.12 3.66
CA TRP A 35 -2.90 -4.07 2.61
C TRP A 35 -2.26 -3.36 1.42
N VAL A 36 -1.17 -3.92 0.88
CA VAL A 36 -0.47 -3.33 -0.27
C VAL A 36 -0.67 -4.17 -1.53
N GLN A 37 -0.43 -5.48 -1.44
CA GLN A 37 -0.54 -6.38 -2.58
C GLN A 37 -0.66 -7.84 -2.11
N SER A 38 -0.91 -8.73 -3.06
CA SER A 38 -0.82 -10.17 -2.88
C SER A 38 -0.17 -10.84 -4.08
N THR A 39 0.58 -11.91 -3.84
CA THR A 39 0.93 -12.91 -4.85
C THR A 39 -0.14 -14.02 -4.85
N SER A 40 0.09 -15.11 -5.59
CA SER A 40 -0.77 -16.29 -5.52
C SER A 40 -0.71 -17.03 -4.18
N ARG A 41 0.29 -16.73 -3.34
CA ARG A 41 0.63 -17.50 -2.13
C ARG A 41 0.72 -16.67 -0.85
N VAL A 42 0.93 -15.36 -1.00
CA VAL A 42 1.23 -14.46 0.12
C VAL A 42 0.49 -13.14 -0.04
N SER A 43 -0.12 -12.64 1.04
CA SER A 43 -0.64 -11.27 1.11
C SER A 43 0.22 -10.42 2.04
N TYR A 44 0.51 -9.19 1.62
CA TYR A 44 1.47 -8.30 2.28
C TYR A 44 0.79 -7.08 2.87
N TYR A 45 1.05 -6.84 4.15
CA TYR A 45 0.48 -5.78 4.95
C TYR A 45 1.55 -5.05 5.77
N PHE A 46 1.31 -3.82 6.16
CA PHE A 46 2.11 -3.13 7.17
C PHE A 46 1.24 -2.49 8.26
N ASN A 47 1.80 -2.36 9.46
CA ASN A 47 1.13 -1.74 10.60
C ASN A 47 1.21 -0.21 10.48
N MET A 48 0.06 0.43 10.29
CA MET A 48 -0.05 1.89 10.18
C MET A 48 0.13 2.60 11.53
N LYS A 49 -0.26 1.94 12.63
CA LYS A 49 -0.26 2.54 13.97
C LYS A 49 1.13 2.51 14.60
N ASP A 50 1.92 1.51 14.26
CA ASP A 50 3.28 1.31 14.77
C ASP A 50 4.36 1.97 13.88
N MET A 51 3.97 2.53 12.74
CA MET A 51 4.87 3.27 11.86
C MET A 51 5.28 4.60 12.48
N HIS A 52 6.58 4.85 12.59
CA HIS A 52 7.16 6.05 13.19
C HIS A 52 8.54 6.40 12.60
N TYR A 53 8.96 7.65 12.75
CA TYR A 53 10.30 8.09 12.37
C TYR A 53 11.32 7.78 13.47
N GLY A 54 12.61 7.80 13.10
CA GLY A 54 13.70 7.77 14.08
C GLY A 54 13.71 9.02 14.94
N VAL A 55 14.27 8.89 16.14
CA VAL A 55 14.46 9.99 17.09
C VAL A 55 15.90 9.92 17.59
N ASP A 56 16.60 11.05 17.53
CA ASP A 56 17.98 11.14 18.00
C ASP A 56 18.08 11.21 19.53
N ASP A 57 19.32 11.30 20.04
CA ASP A 57 19.61 11.36 21.47
C ASP A 57 19.09 12.64 22.17
N LYS A 58 18.69 13.66 21.40
CA LYS A 58 18.14 14.92 21.90
C LYS A 58 16.61 14.97 21.81
N GLY A 59 15.98 13.88 21.36
CA GLY A 59 14.53 13.84 21.16
C GLY A 59 14.08 14.51 19.87
N ILE A 60 14.99 14.78 18.93
CA ILE A 60 14.65 15.37 17.63
C ILE A 60 14.34 14.26 16.63
N ILE A 61 13.23 14.41 15.91
CA ILE A 61 12.81 13.47 14.87
C ILE A 61 13.79 13.52 13.69
N ASP A 62 14.33 12.37 13.32
CA ASP A 62 15.04 12.17 12.06
C ASP A 62 14.04 11.72 10.98
N MET A 63 13.67 12.67 10.12
CA MET A 63 12.75 12.42 9.00
C MET A 63 13.33 11.50 7.92
N ASN A 64 14.61 11.12 7.97
CA ASN A 64 15.22 10.21 7.01
C ASN A 64 15.13 8.74 7.42
N THR A 65 14.82 8.44 8.68
CA THR A 65 14.74 7.07 9.17
C THR A 65 13.29 6.72 9.46
N LEU A 66 12.74 5.71 8.79
CA LEU A 66 11.36 5.25 9.00
C LEU A 66 11.35 3.80 9.47
N PHE A 67 10.71 3.55 10.61
CA PHE A 67 10.50 2.22 11.17
C PHE A 67 9.11 1.70 10.81
N VAL A 68 9.05 0.46 10.32
CA VAL A 68 7.80 -0.15 9.86
C VAL A 68 7.74 -1.62 10.25
N THR A 69 6.68 -2.01 10.94
CA THR A 69 6.34 -3.41 11.19
C THR A 69 5.42 -3.92 10.08
N THR A 70 5.71 -5.11 9.55
CA THR A 70 5.01 -5.73 8.42
C THR A 70 4.48 -7.10 8.77
N ILE A 71 3.42 -7.53 8.07
CA ILE A 71 2.88 -8.89 8.14
C ILE A 71 2.76 -9.46 6.73
N SER A 72 3.19 -10.70 6.58
CA SER A 72 2.89 -11.51 5.41
C SER A 72 2.04 -12.71 5.83
N THR A 73 0.85 -12.87 5.28
CA THR A 73 -0.01 -14.04 5.55
C THR A 73 0.14 -15.06 4.43
N TYR A 74 0.21 -16.34 4.77
CA TYR A 74 0.50 -17.44 3.86
C TYR A 74 -0.76 -18.24 3.52
N ASP A 75 -0.81 -18.78 2.30
CA ASP A 75 -1.73 -19.86 1.98
C ASP A 75 -1.13 -21.23 2.38
N ASN A 76 -1.94 -22.29 2.30
CA ASN A 76 -1.51 -23.63 2.69
C ASN A 76 -0.28 -24.12 1.92
N LEU A 77 -0.13 -23.75 0.64
CA LEU A 77 0.99 -24.20 -0.17
C LEU A 77 2.28 -23.45 0.16
N GLN A 78 2.19 -22.19 0.56
CA GLN A 78 3.31 -21.45 1.12
C GLN A 78 3.72 -22.01 2.49
N ILE A 79 2.75 -22.38 3.34
CA ILE A 79 3.01 -23.03 4.62
C ILE A 79 3.76 -24.35 4.40
N ASP A 80 3.26 -25.21 3.49
CA ASP A 80 3.92 -26.48 3.14
C ASP A 80 5.35 -26.29 2.63
N ASP A 81 5.59 -25.25 1.83
CA ASP A 81 6.92 -24.90 1.32
C ASP A 81 7.87 -24.48 2.46
N VAL A 82 7.42 -23.64 3.40
CA VAL A 82 8.20 -23.24 4.58
C VAL A 82 8.55 -24.45 5.44
N VAL A 83 7.56 -25.28 5.78
CA VAL A 83 7.76 -26.50 6.59
C VAL A 83 8.72 -27.47 5.91
N SER A 84 8.58 -27.65 4.60
CA SER A 84 9.46 -28.51 3.81
C SER A 84 10.90 -28.01 3.79
N LYS A 85 11.11 -26.69 3.63
CA LYS A 85 12.43 -26.06 3.68
C LYS A 85 13.07 -26.21 5.06
N ARG A 86 12.32 -26.04 6.15
CA ARG A 86 12.82 -26.28 7.51
C ARG A 86 13.24 -27.72 7.72
N ARG A 87 12.39 -28.67 7.33
CA ARG A 87 12.70 -30.12 7.41
C ARG A 87 13.97 -30.47 6.64
N TRP A 88 14.14 -29.92 5.43
CA TRP A 88 15.34 -30.14 4.62
C TRP A 88 16.62 -29.57 5.25
N LYS A 89 16.49 -28.49 6.03
CA LYS A 89 17.59 -27.88 6.80
C LYS A 89 17.78 -28.52 8.18
N GLU A 90 17.05 -29.57 8.52
CA GLU A 90 17.06 -30.22 9.84
C GLU A 90 16.74 -29.24 10.99
N LEU A 91 15.90 -28.24 10.73
CA LEU A 91 15.45 -27.28 11.74
C LEU A 91 14.23 -27.81 12.53
N PRO A 92 14.03 -27.38 13.79
CA PRO A 92 12.86 -27.74 14.58
C PRO A 92 11.55 -27.33 13.88
N LEU A 93 10.53 -28.18 14.04
CA LEU A 93 9.19 -27.99 13.48
C LEU A 93 8.12 -27.77 14.56
N ASP A 94 8.51 -27.65 15.83
CA ASP A 94 7.57 -27.44 16.92
C ASP A 94 6.74 -26.17 16.68
N GLY A 95 5.40 -26.29 16.71
CA GLY A 95 4.46 -25.19 16.51
C GLY A 95 4.22 -24.79 15.04
N TYR A 96 4.98 -25.34 14.08
CA TYR A 96 4.83 -25.02 12.66
C TYR A 96 3.57 -25.63 12.02
N GLU A 97 2.90 -26.56 12.70
CA GLU A 97 1.56 -27.02 12.34
C GLU A 97 0.49 -25.92 12.38
N ASP A 98 0.75 -24.83 13.12
CA ASP A 98 -0.12 -23.64 13.23
C ASP A 98 0.52 -22.39 12.59
N LEU A 99 1.53 -22.57 11.71
CA LEU A 99 2.13 -21.45 10.96
C LEU A 99 1.08 -20.76 10.09
N VAL A 100 1.01 -19.43 10.16
CA VAL A 100 0.08 -18.63 9.33
C VAL A 100 0.77 -17.56 8.49
N GLY A 101 2.04 -17.25 8.78
CA GLY A 101 2.69 -16.11 8.15
C GLY A 101 4.01 -15.73 8.80
N SER A 102 4.40 -14.49 8.56
CA SER A 102 5.55 -13.87 9.18
C SER A 102 5.34 -12.40 9.52
N VAL A 103 6.09 -11.93 10.50
CA VAL A 103 6.24 -10.51 10.87
C VAL A 103 7.64 -10.05 10.47
N GLY A 104 7.72 -8.91 9.80
CA GLY A 104 9.00 -8.29 9.41
C GLY A 104 9.17 -6.92 10.04
N TYR A 105 10.38 -6.59 10.50
CA TYR A 105 10.74 -5.26 10.99
C TYR A 105 11.66 -4.60 9.97
N LEU A 106 11.21 -3.47 9.44
CA LEU A 106 11.90 -2.73 8.39
C LEU A 106 12.40 -1.39 8.95
N THR A 107 13.63 -1.04 8.57
CA THR A 107 14.18 0.30 8.77
C THR A 107 14.53 0.87 7.40
N PHE A 108 13.81 1.89 6.97
CA PHE A 108 14.11 2.62 5.75
C PHE A 108 15.05 3.78 6.06
N ASN A 109 16.09 3.93 5.24
CA ASN A 109 16.84 5.17 5.11
C ASN A 109 16.37 5.86 3.82
N LEU A 110 15.58 6.91 3.98
CA LEU A 110 14.93 7.65 2.89
C LEU A 110 15.93 8.49 2.10
N ALA A 111 17.00 8.97 2.74
CA ALA A 111 18.04 9.74 2.06
C ALA A 111 18.90 8.85 1.15
N GLU A 112 19.21 7.63 1.61
CA GLU A 112 20.03 6.68 0.85
C GLU A 112 19.20 5.77 -0.07
N GLY A 113 17.88 5.75 0.08
CA GLY A 113 16.99 4.88 -0.70
C GLY A 113 17.19 3.40 -0.39
N THR A 114 17.44 3.06 0.88
CA THR A 114 17.68 1.68 1.30
C THR A 114 16.66 1.23 2.34
N VAL A 115 16.46 -0.08 2.43
CA VAL A 115 15.69 -0.72 3.50
C VAL A 115 16.51 -1.84 4.11
N ASN A 116 16.56 -1.88 5.44
CA ASN A 116 17.14 -2.97 6.19
C ASN A 116 16.01 -3.80 6.81
N VAL A 117 15.95 -5.09 6.48
CA VAL A 117 15.08 -6.05 7.18
C VAL A 117 15.85 -6.49 8.42
N THR A 118 15.53 -5.91 9.56
CA THR A 118 16.29 -6.13 10.81
C THR A 118 15.87 -7.39 11.53
N LYS A 119 14.61 -7.77 11.38
CA LYS A 119 14.04 -8.98 11.97
C LYS A 119 12.97 -9.58 11.07
N HIS A 120 12.98 -10.89 10.95
CA HIS A 120 11.92 -11.71 10.34
C HIS A 120 11.50 -12.75 11.36
N ILE A 121 10.20 -12.86 11.65
CA ILE A 121 9.64 -13.80 12.61
C ILE A 121 8.58 -14.63 11.91
N ASP A 122 8.72 -15.95 11.89
CA ASP A 122 7.59 -16.81 11.53
C ASP A 122 6.61 -16.87 12.69
N VAL A 123 5.30 -16.77 12.42
CA VAL A 123 4.28 -16.65 13.48
C VAL A 123 3.15 -17.66 13.35
N ASN A 124 2.60 -18.05 14.49
CA ASN A 124 1.43 -18.93 14.58
C ASN A 124 0.11 -18.15 14.46
N SER A 125 -1.04 -18.85 14.53
CA SER A 125 -2.37 -18.23 14.43
C SER A 125 -2.69 -17.20 15.52
N GLN A 126 -1.95 -17.22 16.64
CA GLN A 126 -2.06 -16.27 17.75
C GLN A 126 -1.06 -15.11 17.63
N MET A 127 -0.33 -15.01 16.52
CA MET A 127 0.74 -14.02 16.29
C MET A 127 1.92 -14.17 17.25
N GLU A 128 2.08 -15.35 17.84
CA GLU A 128 3.23 -15.67 18.69
C GLU A 128 4.41 -16.11 17.82
N PRO A 129 5.65 -15.76 18.22
CA PRO A 129 6.85 -16.11 17.48
C PRO A 129 7.12 -17.63 17.51
N LEU A 130 7.38 -18.21 16.33
CA LEU A 130 7.84 -19.58 16.17
C LEU A 130 9.36 -19.65 15.99
N ASP A 131 9.90 -18.80 15.13
CA ASP A 131 11.33 -18.70 14.84
C ASP A 131 11.67 -17.27 14.47
N GLU A 132 12.85 -16.80 14.87
CA GLU A 132 13.29 -15.42 14.68
C GLU A 132 14.65 -15.39 13.95
N ASP A 133 14.70 -14.67 12.84
CA ASP A 133 15.92 -14.35 12.11
C ASP A 133 16.26 -12.87 12.25
N THR A 134 17.39 -12.58 12.87
CA THR A 134 17.95 -11.23 13.05
C THR A 134 19.24 -11.01 12.27
N SER A 135 19.54 -11.85 11.28
CA SER A 135 20.78 -11.76 10.49
C SER A 135 20.93 -10.44 9.73
N GLY A 136 19.80 -9.76 9.47
CA GLY A 136 19.79 -8.47 8.80
C GLY A 136 19.92 -8.63 7.28
N ARG A 137 19.13 -7.88 6.52
CA ARG A 137 19.25 -7.81 5.06
C ARG A 137 19.08 -6.39 4.58
N LEU A 138 20.20 -5.79 4.15
CA LEU A 138 20.21 -4.46 3.52
C LEU A 138 19.89 -4.56 2.03
N ILE A 139 18.93 -3.77 1.58
CA ILE A 139 18.42 -3.77 0.20
C ILE A 139 18.42 -2.34 -0.31
N LYS A 140 18.98 -2.13 -1.50
CA LYS A 140 18.88 -0.84 -2.20
C LYS A 140 17.64 -0.83 -3.07
N LEU A 141 16.77 0.16 -2.90
CA LEU A 141 15.48 0.22 -3.58
C LEU A 141 15.63 0.41 -5.09
N ASP A 142 16.65 1.14 -5.53
CA ASP A 142 16.97 1.37 -6.95
C ASP A 142 17.44 0.11 -7.70
N SER A 143 17.95 -0.88 -6.98
CA SER A 143 18.36 -2.17 -7.54
C SER A 143 17.18 -3.10 -7.83
N LEU A 144 16.00 -2.80 -7.27
CA LEU A 144 14.79 -3.60 -7.44
C LEU A 144 14.00 -3.13 -8.66
N SER A 145 13.70 -4.06 -9.57
CA SER A 145 12.86 -3.75 -10.73
C SER A 145 11.42 -3.38 -10.34
N ASP A 146 10.70 -2.75 -11.26
CA ASP A 146 9.29 -2.38 -11.06
C ASP A 146 8.37 -3.59 -10.88
N LYS A 147 8.80 -4.76 -11.33
CA LYS A 147 8.07 -6.04 -11.22
C LYS A 147 8.48 -6.87 -10.01
N ASN A 148 9.51 -6.45 -9.28
CA ASN A 148 9.94 -7.16 -8.08
C ASN A 148 8.87 -7.02 -7.00
N VAL A 149 8.36 -8.16 -6.50
CA VAL A 149 7.27 -8.19 -5.50
C VAL A 149 7.66 -7.39 -4.25
N GLU A 150 8.82 -7.68 -3.66
CA GLU A 150 9.30 -6.97 -2.47
C GLU A 150 9.49 -5.46 -2.74
N GLY A 151 9.99 -5.09 -3.91
CA GLY A 151 10.10 -3.69 -4.34
C GLY A 151 8.75 -2.98 -4.45
N ILE A 152 7.72 -3.65 -5.00
CA ILE A 152 6.35 -3.11 -5.05
C ILE A 152 5.83 -2.89 -3.63
N PHE A 153 6.08 -3.84 -2.71
CA PHE A 153 5.64 -3.72 -1.32
C PHE A 153 6.27 -2.52 -0.62
N PHE A 154 7.60 -2.39 -0.73
CA PHE A 154 8.34 -1.28 -0.14
C PHE A 154 7.93 0.08 -0.71
N ARG A 155 7.71 0.16 -2.03
CA ARG A 155 7.21 1.39 -2.64
C ARG A 155 5.81 1.76 -2.13
N GLY A 156 4.92 0.77 -1.94
CA GLY A 156 3.59 1.01 -1.36
C GLY A 156 3.64 1.53 0.08
N ILE A 157 4.58 1.04 0.89
CA ILE A 157 4.85 1.57 2.23
C ILE A 157 5.29 3.04 2.17
N LEU A 158 6.24 3.36 1.29
CA LEU A 158 6.75 4.73 1.15
C LEU A 158 5.70 5.71 0.59
N GLU A 159 4.84 5.24 -0.33
CA GLU A 159 3.72 6.01 -0.85
C GLU A 159 2.73 6.35 0.28
N TYR A 160 2.36 5.35 1.09
CA TYR A 160 1.54 5.60 2.29
C TYR A 160 2.21 6.59 3.22
N ALA A 161 3.51 6.40 3.50
CA ALA A 161 4.24 7.24 4.44
C ALA A 161 4.27 8.71 3.98
N SER A 162 4.57 8.96 2.71
CA SER A 162 4.58 10.32 2.14
C SER A 162 3.21 11.00 2.26
N SER A 163 2.13 10.26 2.01
CA SER A 163 0.74 10.75 2.08
C SER A 163 0.22 10.94 3.51
N ASN A 164 0.88 10.34 4.50
CA ASN A 164 0.45 10.33 5.90
C ASN A 164 1.54 10.89 6.85
N THR A 165 2.42 11.75 6.33
CA THR A 165 3.57 12.31 7.06
C THR A 165 3.16 12.91 8.42
N GLU A 166 2.11 13.73 8.47
CA GLU A 166 1.62 14.35 9.72
C GLU A 166 1.20 13.32 10.77
N LYS A 167 0.54 12.22 10.33
CA LYS A 167 0.10 11.14 11.22
C LYS A 167 1.28 10.36 11.79
N ILE A 168 2.30 10.10 10.97
CA ILE A 168 3.50 9.37 11.39
C ILE A 168 4.33 10.20 12.35
N ILE A 169 4.44 11.52 12.11
CA ILE A 169 5.07 12.45 13.06
C ILE A 169 4.32 12.42 14.40
N ALA A 170 2.98 12.43 14.39
CA ALA A 170 2.19 12.35 15.62
C ALA A 170 2.37 11.02 16.38
N ASN A 171 2.68 9.93 15.68
CA ASN A 171 3.02 8.64 16.28
C ASN A 171 4.49 8.56 16.75
N THR A 172 5.32 9.53 16.41
CA THR A 172 6.75 9.54 16.74
C THR A 172 6.98 10.26 18.06
N ASN A 173 7.70 9.63 18.99
CA ASN A 173 8.01 10.20 20.30
C ASN A 173 9.19 11.20 20.22
N GLY A 174 8.99 12.35 19.58
CA GLY A 174 10.01 13.39 19.46
C GLY A 174 9.46 14.72 18.97
N GLU A 175 10.35 15.71 18.86
CA GLU A 175 10.04 17.03 18.31
C GLU A 175 10.69 17.20 16.94
N LEU A 176 10.00 17.91 16.04
CA LEU A 176 10.60 18.27 14.76
C LEU A 176 11.67 19.36 14.93
N SER A 177 12.72 19.28 14.13
CA SER A 177 13.67 20.38 13.97
C SER A 177 12.98 21.62 13.37
N LYS A 178 13.56 22.81 13.60
CA LYS A 178 13.04 24.05 12.99
C LYS A 178 13.11 24.00 11.47
N GLU A 179 14.17 23.40 10.95
CA GLU A 179 14.41 23.23 9.54
C GLU A 179 13.35 22.33 8.90
N ASP A 180 13.01 21.21 9.54
CA ASP A 180 12.02 20.27 9.00
C ASP A 180 10.58 20.79 9.14
N LEU A 181 10.27 21.51 10.22
CA LEU A 181 9.02 22.28 10.33
C LEU A 181 8.86 23.24 9.15
N GLN A 182 9.89 24.02 8.84
CA GLN A 182 9.85 24.95 7.71
C GLN A 182 9.69 24.24 6.36
N LYS A 183 10.38 23.11 6.16
CA LYS A 183 10.22 22.30 4.93
C LYS A 183 8.81 21.77 4.80
N LEU A 184 8.21 21.25 5.87
CA LEU A 184 6.85 20.71 5.87
C LEU A 184 5.81 21.80 5.61
N GLU A 185 5.93 22.96 6.26
CA GLU A 185 5.05 24.10 5.99
C GLU A 185 5.14 24.57 4.54
N LYS A 186 6.36 24.61 3.98
CA LYS A 186 6.57 24.97 2.59
C LYS A 186 5.96 23.94 1.64
N ALA A 187 6.21 22.65 1.87
CA ALA A 187 5.65 21.57 1.07
C ALA A 187 4.11 21.58 1.11
N LYS A 188 3.51 21.85 2.27
CA LYS A 188 2.06 21.98 2.43
C LYS A 188 1.48 23.14 1.61
N LYS A 189 2.12 24.31 1.65
CA LYS A 189 1.72 25.47 0.82
C LYS A 189 1.83 25.16 -0.67
N GLU A 190 2.93 24.55 -1.10
CA GLU A 190 3.13 24.16 -2.50
C GLU A 190 2.09 23.12 -2.96
N ALA A 191 1.76 22.15 -2.12
CA ALA A 191 0.72 21.16 -2.40
C ALA A 191 -0.67 21.80 -2.53
N GLU A 192 -1.04 22.71 -1.63
CA GLU A 192 -2.30 23.46 -1.71
C GLU A 192 -2.39 24.32 -2.98
N GLU A 193 -1.30 24.97 -3.38
CA GLU A 193 -1.24 25.76 -4.62
C GLU A 193 -1.38 24.87 -5.86
N ALA A 194 -0.69 23.72 -5.87
CA ALA A 194 -0.79 22.73 -6.93
C ALA A 194 -2.22 22.17 -7.06
N GLU A 195 -2.88 21.86 -5.94
CA GLU A 195 -4.26 21.39 -5.91
C GLU A 195 -5.23 22.45 -6.46
N LYS A 196 -5.10 23.71 -6.02
CA LYS A 196 -5.90 24.84 -6.53
C LYS A 196 -5.72 25.02 -8.04
N LYS A 197 -4.51 24.82 -8.56
CA LYS A 197 -4.24 24.89 -10.00
C LYS A 197 -4.88 23.72 -10.75
N ALA A 198 -4.69 22.49 -10.24
CA ALA A 198 -5.28 21.29 -10.83
C ALA A 198 -6.82 21.35 -10.85
N GLU A 199 -7.45 21.87 -9.80
CA GLU A 199 -8.90 22.06 -9.74
C GLU A 199 -9.40 23.06 -10.81
N LYS A 200 -8.70 24.19 -10.98
CA LYS A 200 -9.02 25.18 -12.02
C LYS A 200 -8.93 24.58 -13.42
N GLU A 201 -7.88 23.79 -13.69
CA GLU A 201 -7.68 23.11 -14.96
C GLU A 201 -8.76 22.05 -15.22
N ARG A 202 -9.11 21.24 -14.22
CA ARG A 202 -10.23 20.27 -14.30
C ARG A 202 -11.56 20.97 -14.63
N LYS A 203 -11.88 22.08 -13.94
CA LYS A 203 -13.10 22.86 -14.20
C LYS A 203 -13.12 23.47 -15.60
N LYS A 204 -11.96 23.89 -16.14
CA LYS A 204 -11.84 24.41 -17.51
C LYS A 204 -12.07 23.29 -18.53
N ALA A 205 -11.41 22.14 -18.36
CA ALA A 205 -11.57 20.98 -19.24
C ALA A 205 -13.02 20.46 -19.26
N GLU A 206 -13.70 20.44 -18.11
CA GLU A 206 -15.11 20.02 -18.03
C GLU A 206 -16.04 20.99 -18.77
N LYS A 207 -15.80 22.30 -18.65
CA LYS A 207 -16.57 23.31 -19.40
C LYS A 207 -16.36 23.20 -20.91
N GLU A 208 -15.13 22.94 -21.35
CA GLU A 208 -14.81 22.75 -22.77
C GLU A 208 -15.45 21.47 -23.32
N LYS A 209 -15.43 20.37 -22.56
CA LYS A 209 -16.10 19.11 -22.92
C LYS A 209 -17.62 19.28 -23.06
N LYS A 210 -18.26 19.96 -22.10
CA LYS A 210 -19.72 20.26 -22.16
C LYS A 210 -20.09 21.15 -23.36
N LYS A 211 -19.24 22.11 -23.73
CA LYS A 211 -19.44 22.93 -24.94
C LYS A 211 -19.29 22.11 -26.23
N ALA A 212 -18.30 21.23 -26.29
CA ALA A 212 -18.08 20.36 -27.44
C ALA A 212 -19.25 19.37 -27.63
N GLU A 213 -19.76 18.77 -26.55
CA GLU A 213 -20.93 17.87 -26.58
C GLU A 213 -22.21 18.60 -27.02
N LYS A 214 -22.42 19.84 -26.58
CA LYS A 214 -23.58 20.65 -27.00
C LYS A 214 -23.52 21.02 -28.49
N ASN A 215 -22.37 21.49 -28.97
CA ASN A 215 -22.19 21.85 -30.38
C ASN A 215 -22.34 20.65 -31.33
N ASN A 216 -21.99 19.44 -30.88
CA ASN A 216 -22.14 18.23 -31.69
C ASN A 216 -23.61 17.76 -31.75
N LYS A 217 -24.41 18.07 -30.73
CA LYS A 217 -25.85 17.79 -30.70
C LYS A 217 -26.63 18.77 -31.60
N ASP A 218 -26.31 20.06 -31.52
CA ASP A 218 -26.96 21.10 -32.33
C ASP A 218 -26.69 20.92 -33.84
N ASN A 219 -25.52 20.38 -34.23
CA ASN A 219 -25.18 20.06 -35.63
C ASN A 219 -25.86 18.80 -36.20
N ASN A 220 -26.30 17.87 -35.35
CA ASN A 220 -27.09 16.71 -35.79
C ASN A 220 -28.56 17.07 -35.97
N ASP A 221 -29.13 17.86 -35.06
CA ASP A 221 -30.52 18.31 -35.16
C ASP A 221 -30.76 19.25 -36.36
N SER A 222 -29.73 19.96 -36.85
CA SER A 222 -29.82 20.81 -38.06
C SER A 222 -29.70 20.04 -39.38
N LYS A 223 -29.29 18.77 -39.37
CA LYS A 223 -29.17 17.93 -40.59
C LYS A 223 -30.45 17.17 -40.91
N ASP A 224 -31.30 16.93 -39.91
CA ASP A 224 -32.56 16.19 -40.06
C ASP A 224 -33.77 17.10 -40.41
N SER A 225 -33.56 18.42 -40.54
CA SER A 225 -34.62 19.40 -40.85
C SER A 225 -34.61 19.93 -42.29
N LYS A 226 -34.02 19.21 -43.26
CA LYS A 226 -33.98 19.58 -44.68
C LYS A 226 -34.63 18.54 -45.59
#